data_AF-A0A443JGB2-F1
#
_entry.id   AF-A0A443JGB2-F1
#
_cell.length_a   1.000
_cell.length_b   1.000
_cell.length_c   1.000
_cell.angle_alpha   90.00
_cell.angle_beta   90.00
_cell.angle_gamma   90.00
#
_symmetry.space_group_name_H-M   'P 1'
#
loop_
_entity.id
_entity.type
_entity.pdbx_description
1 polymer ?
#
loop_
_entity_poly.entity_id
_entity_poly.type
_entity_poly.pdbx_seq_one_letter_code
_entity_poly.pdbx_strand_id
1 'polypeptide(L)'
;MATTELGKELRRIRITEEERLMDMADRLGKSSAFISALERGSKNPPAGFEDTVIKAYNLLGVAAEAIRKAADRSRKAFVIEANSPLARDTASLMARRMDTLSDDELKSIFAILTKKDAK
;
A
#
# COMPACT_ATOMS: atom_id res chain seq x y z
N MET A 1 15.52 -4.44 7.16
CA MET A 1 14.47 -3.95 6.24
C MET A 1 14.24 -2.48 6.51
N ALA A 2 14.10 -1.65 5.48
CA ALA A 2 13.78 -0.24 5.65
C ALA A 2 12.29 -0.06 5.99
N THR A 3 11.99 0.85 6.91
CA THR A 3 10.61 1.18 7.29
C THR A 3 9.85 1.73 6.07
N THR A 4 8.68 1.16 5.78
CA THR A 4 7.80 1.61 4.69
C THR A 4 7.22 2.99 5.01
N GLU A 5 6.83 3.74 3.98
CA GLU A 5 6.19 5.05 4.17
C GLU A 5 4.93 4.94 5.04
N LEU A 6 4.13 3.87 4.86
CA LEU A 6 2.98 3.61 5.72
C LEU A 6 3.39 3.39 7.18
N GLY A 7 4.47 2.63 7.42
CA GLY A 7 4.99 2.41 8.77
C GLY A 7 5.44 3.70 9.45
N LYS A 8 6.01 4.64 8.70
CA LYS A 8 6.41 5.97 9.21
C LYS A 8 5.17 6.78 9.62
N GLU A 9 4.15 6.84 8.77
CA GLU A 9 2.93 7.60 9.06
C GLU A 9 2.14 7.01 10.24
N LEU A 10 2.04 5.67 10.34
CA LEU A 10 1.42 5.03 11.49
C LEU A 10 2.13 5.39 12.79
N ARG A 11 3.47 5.31 12.80
CA ARG A 11 4.26 5.70 13.97
C ARG A 11 4.05 7.19 14.31
N ARG A 12 3.96 8.06 13.31
CA ARG A 12 3.70 9.50 13.50
C ARG A 12 2.36 9.74 14.17
N ILE A 13 1.29 9.10 13.68
CA ILE A 13 -0.05 9.19 14.29
C ILE A 13 0.00 8.71 15.73
N ARG A 14 0.58 7.53 15.97
CA ARG A 14 0.66 6.95 17.32
C ARG A 14 1.35 7.89 18.33
N ILE A 15 2.47 8.49 17.93
CA ILE A 15 3.20 9.44 18.79
C ILE A 15 2.40 10.73 18.99
N THR A 16 1.71 11.21 17.96
CA THR A 16 0.89 12.44 18.05
C THR A 16 -0.30 12.27 19.00
N GLU A 17 -0.88 11.07 19.03
CA GLU A 17 -2.00 10.72 19.91
C GLU A 17 -1.54 10.21 21.29
N GLU A 18 -0.22 10.24 21.56
CA GLU A 18 0.40 9.74 22.80
C GLU A 18 0.07 8.27 23.14
N GLU A 19 -0.20 7.47 22.11
CA GLU A 19 -0.64 6.08 22.27
C GLU A 19 0.55 5.11 22.41
N ARG A 20 0.37 4.11 23.28
CA ARG A 20 1.21 2.91 23.25
C ARG A 20 0.83 2.08 22.04
N LEU A 21 1.70 1.13 21.70
CA LEU A 21 1.47 0.24 20.56
C LEU A 21 0.20 -0.60 20.73
N MET A 22 -0.13 -0.97 21.98
CA MET A 22 -1.35 -1.69 22.33
C MET A 22 -2.61 -0.83 22.12
N ASP A 23 -2.59 0.43 22.54
CA ASP A 23 -3.76 1.32 22.42
C ASP A 23 -4.14 1.54 20.94
N MET A 24 -3.15 1.79 20.08
CA MET A 24 -3.36 1.88 18.63
C MET A 24 -3.86 0.55 18.04
N ALA A 25 -3.32 -0.58 18.51
CA ALA A 25 -3.73 -1.89 18.03
C ALA A 25 -5.19 -2.18 18.36
N ASP A 26 -5.62 -1.87 19.59
CA ASP A 26 -6.99 -2.01 20.05
C ASP A 26 -7.92 -1.08 19.26
N ARG A 27 -7.54 0.19 19.08
CA ARG A 27 -8.31 1.17 18.28
C ARG A 27 -8.51 0.72 16.83
N LEU A 28 -7.51 0.07 16.23
CA LEU A 28 -7.55 -0.42 14.85
C LEU A 28 -8.10 -1.85 14.72
N GLY A 29 -8.47 -2.51 15.82
CA GLY A 29 -8.93 -3.90 15.83
C GLY A 29 -7.88 -4.89 15.30
N LYS A 30 -6.61 -4.68 15.65
CA LYS A 30 -5.46 -5.51 15.25
C LYS A 30 -4.65 -5.93 16.48
N SER A 31 -3.71 -6.86 16.29
CA SER A 31 -2.76 -7.20 17.35
C SER A 31 -1.60 -6.22 17.39
N SER A 32 -1.03 -6.00 18.58
CA SER A 32 0.20 -5.21 18.74
C SER A 32 1.33 -5.74 17.85
N ALA A 33 1.45 -7.06 17.70
CA ALA A 33 2.43 -7.66 16.79
C ALA A 33 2.22 -7.23 15.33
N PHE A 34 0.97 -7.11 14.88
CA PHE A 34 0.63 -6.67 13.53
C PHE A 34 1.02 -5.20 13.31
N ILE A 35 0.61 -4.29 14.20
CA ILE A 35 0.97 -2.86 14.10
C ILE A 35 2.48 -2.67 14.14
N SER A 36 3.15 -3.40 15.04
CA SER A 36 4.61 -3.36 15.16
C SER A 36 5.33 -3.84 13.89
N ALA A 37 4.79 -4.86 13.22
CA ALA A 37 5.31 -5.34 11.95
C ALA A 37 5.10 -4.34 10.80
N LEU A 38 3.98 -3.62 10.78
CA LEU A 38 3.74 -2.53 9.83
C LEU A 38 4.71 -1.35 10.05
N GLU A 39 4.89 -0.90 11.30
CA GLU A 39 5.83 0.18 11.63
C GLU A 39 7.29 -0.14 11.30
N ARG A 40 7.66 -1.43 11.28
CA ARG A 40 9.01 -1.88 10.87
C ARG A 40 9.11 -2.21 9.38
N GLY A 41 8.02 -2.14 8.63
CA GLY A 41 7.97 -2.49 7.21
C GLY A 41 8.14 -3.99 6.91
N SER A 42 7.94 -4.86 7.91
CA SER A 42 8.10 -6.31 7.76
C SER A 42 6.80 -7.03 7.35
N LYS A 43 5.68 -6.31 7.29
CA LYS A 43 4.38 -6.84 6.85
C LYS A 43 3.70 -5.86 5.91
N ASN A 44 2.94 -6.38 4.95
CA ASN A 44 2.07 -5.57 4.10
C ASN A 44 0.69 -5.42 4.76
N PRO A 45 0.07 -4.23 4.69
CA PRO A 45 -1.30 -4.04 5.15
C PRO A 45 -2.28 -4.81 4.24
N PRO A 46 -3.45 -5.25 4.76
CA PRO A 46 -4.55 -5.68 3.91
C PRO A 46 -5.10 -4.50 3.08
N ALA A 47 -5.80 -4.80 1.98
CA ALA A 47 -6.48 -3.77 1.19
C ALA A 47 -7.49 -2.98 2.04
N GLY A 48 -7.52 -1.66 1.89
CA GLY A 48 -8.42 -0.78 2.65
C GLY A 48 -8.00 -0.56 4.11
N PHE A 49 -6.79 -0.95 4.51
CA PHE A 49 -6.28 -0.67 5.86
C PHE A 49 -6.12 0.83 6.10
N GLU A 50 -5.72 1.58 5.08
CA GLU A 50 -5.66 3.03 5.05
C GLU A 50 -6.98 3.67 5.49
N ASP A 51 -8.12 3.16 5.01
CA ASP A 51 -9.44 3.68 5.38
C ASP A 51 -9.81 3.34 6.83
N THR A 52 -9.36 2.19 7.33
CA THR A 52 -9.50 1.83 8.75
C THR A 52 -8.78 2.86 9.63
N VAL A 53 -7.55 3.22 9.26
CA VAL A 53 -6.74 4.20 9.99
C VAL A 53 -7.37 5.59 9.92
N ILE A 54 -7.77 6.03 8.73
CA ILE A 54 -8.40 7.34 8.52
C ILE A 54 -9.65 7.49 9.37
N LYS A 55 -10.51 6.46 9.41
CA LYS A 55 -11.74 6.46 10.22
C LYS A 55 -11.44 6.44 11.72
N ALA A 56 -10.52 5.59 12.18
CA ALA A 56 -10.21 5.44 13.60
C ALA A 56 -9.60 6.70 14.24
N TYR A 57 -8.88 7.50 13.46
CA TYR A 57 -8.23 8.74 13.90
C TYR A 57 -8.88 10.02 13.36
N ASN A 58 -10.06 9.91 12.72
CA ASN A 58 -10.77 11.05 12.11
C ASN A 58 -9.85 11.96 11.27
N LEU A 59 -8.97 11.35 10.46
CA LEU A 59 -8.02 12.10 9.66
C LEU A 59 -8.73 12.82 8.52
N LEU A 60 -8.40 14.11 8.32
CA LEU A 60 -9.01 14.95 7.29
C LEU A 60 -7.94 15.61 6.40
N GLY A 61 -8.36 15.95 5.18
CA GLY A 61 -7.54 16.67 4.20
C GLY A 61 -6.17 16.03 3.99
N VAL A 62 -5.11 16.81 4.23
CA VAL A 62 -3.72 16.42 3.98
C VAL A 62 -3.32 15.16 4.78
N ALA A 63 -3.83 14.99 6.00
CA ALA A 63 -3.48 13.83 6.83
C ALA A 63 -4.03 12.52 6.27
N ALA A 64 -5.27 12.54 5.77
CA ALA A 64 -5.87 11.37 5.12
C ALA A 64 -5.16 11.02 3.80
N GLU A 65 -4.85 12.03 3.00
CA GLU A 65 -4.11 11.85 1.74
C GLU A 65 -2.69 11.31 1.97
N ALA A 66 -2.01 11.75 3.03
CA ALA A 66 -0.70 11.22 3.39
C ALA A 66 -0.76 9.71 3.67
N ILE A 67 -1.75 9.24 4.42
CA ILE A 67 -1.94 7.82 4.72
C ILE A 67 -2.26 7.01 3.46
N ARG A 68 -3.16 7.50 2.59
CA ARG A 68 -3.48 6.82 1.32
C ARG A 68 -2.23 6.68 0.44
N LYS A 69 -1.53 7.79 0.22
CA LYS A 69 -0.30 7.82 -0.59
C LYS A 69 0.79 6.93 0.00
N ALA A 70 0.93 6.92 1.32
CA ALA A 70 1.88 6.06 2.02
C ALA A 70 1.52 4.58 1.88
N ALA A 71 0.24 4.22 1.99
CA ALA A 71 -0.26 2.87 1.78
C ALA A 71 -0.03 2.40 0.33
N ASP A 72 -0.35 3.23 -0.66
CA ASP A 72 -0.15 2.95 -2.08
C ASP A 72 1.33 2.71 -2.41
N ARG A 73 2.22 3.57 -1.90
CA ARG A 73 3.68 3.41 -2.09
C ARG A 73 4.26 2.20 -1.37
N SER A 74 3.60 1.74 -0.31
CA SER A 74 4.00 0.57 0.46
C SER A 74 3.42 -0.74 -0.11
N ARG A 75 2.49 -0.65 -1.07
CA ARG A 75 1.83 -1.80 -1.68
C ARG A 75 2.79 -2.50 -2.64
N LYS A 76 3.04 -3.78 -2.38
CA LYS A 76 3.88 -4.67 -3.22
C LYS A 76 3.08 -5.63 -4.08
N ALA A 77 1.78 -5.74 -3.83
CA ALA A 77 0.89 -6.66 -4.53
C ALA A 77 -0.36 -5.91 -4.98
N PHE A 78 -0.73 -6.10 -6.24
CA PHE A 78 -1.86 -5.44 -6.87
C PHE A 78 -2.85 -6.53 -7.32
N VAL A 79 -4.15 -6.28 -7.11
CA VAL A 79 -5.21 -7.15 -7.63
C VAL A 79 -5.69 -6.54 -8.94
N ILE A 80 -5.69 -7.34 -10.01
CA ILE A 80 -6.12 -6.92 -11.34
C ILE A 80 -7.25 -7.85 -11.77
N GLU A 81 -8.38 -7.29 -12.20
CA GLU A 81 -9.46 -8.06 -12.81
C GLU A 81 -9.18 -8.29 -14.31
N ALA A 82 -9.14 -9.55 -14.72
CA ALA A 82 -8.83 -9.94 -16.09
C ALA A 82 -10.05 -10.56 -16.78
N ASN A 83 -10.80 -9.72 -17.50
CA ASN A 83 -12.13 -10.03 -18.03
C ASN A 83 -12.15 -10.64 -19.43
N SER A 84 -10.99 -10.89 -20.05
CA SER A 84 -10.86 -11.60 -21.32
C SER A 84 -9.73 -12.63 -21.28
N PRO A 85 -9.72 -13.64 -22.17
CA PRO A 85 -8.62 -14.61 -22.24
C PRO A 85 -7.26 -13.93 -22.40
N LEU A 86 -7.14 -12.97 -23.32
CA LEU A 86 -5.91 -12.21 -23.52
C LEU A 86 -5.50 -11.40 -22.28
N ALA A 87 -6.46 -10.81 -21.56
CA ALA A 87 -6.17 -10.08 -20.32
C ALA A 87 -5.61 -11.02 -19.25
N ARG A 88 -6.13 -12.25 -19.15
CA ARG A 88 -5.65 -13.26 -18.19
C ARG A 88 -4.25 -13.74 -18.52
N ASP A 89 -3.98 -14.01 -19.80
CA ASP A 89 -2.64 -14.42 -20.25
C ASP A 89 -1.61 -13.31 -20.01
N THR A 90 -1.98 -12.07 -20.32
CA THR A 90 -1.13 -10.89 -20.09
C THR A 90 -0.86 -10.68 -18.61
N ALA A 91 -1.89 -10.69 -17.76
CA ALA A 91 -1.73 -10.54 -16.31
C ALA A 91 -0.88 -11.67 -15.71
N SER A 92 -1.08 -12.91 -16.18
CA SER A 92 -0.28 -14.07 -15.74
C SER A 92 1.18 -13.95 -16.14
N LEU A 93 1.46 -13.49 -17.36
CA LEU A 93 2.83 -13.28 -17.83
C LEU A 93 3.52 -12.14 -17.05
N MET A 94 2.79 -11.05 -16.83
CA MET A 94 3.25 -9.90 -16.04
C MET A 94 3.58 -10.32 -14.60
N ALA A 95 2.69 -11.06 -13.93
CA ALA A 95 2.92 -11.54 -12.57
C ALA A 95 4.16 -12.45 -12.46
N ARG A 96 4.42 -13.28 -13.47
CA ARG A 96 5.60 -14.17 -13.49
C ARG A 96 6.92 -13.44 -13.75
N ARG A 97 6.90 -12.32 -14.49
CA ARG A 97 8.11 -11.64 -14.94
C ARG A 97 8.40 -10.32 -14.26
N MET A 98 7.45 -9.75 -13.51
CA MET A 98 7.56 -8.41 -12.93
C MET A 98 8.89 -8.19 -12.18
N ASP A 99 9.29 -9.15 -11.36
CA ASP A 99 10.51 -9.04 -10.53
C ASP A 99 11.83 -9.20 -11.34
N THR A 100 11.73 -9.56 -12.62
CA THR A 100 12.88 -9.81 -13.51
C THR A 100 13.01 -8.79 -14.66
N LEU A 101 12.02 -7.90 -14.81
CA LEU A 101 12.06 -6.88 -15.86
C LEU A 101 13.09 -5.80 -15.52
N SER A 102 13.83 -5.36 -16.53
CA SER A 102 14.72 -4.21 -16.46
C SER A 102 13.95 -2.89 -16.45
N ASP A 103 14.60 -1.82 -15.99
CA ASP A 103 14.02 -0.47 -15.97
C ASP A 103 13.51 -0.01 -17.36
N ASP A 104 14.21 -0.37 -18.44
CA ASP A 104 13.81 0.03 -19.80
C ASP A 104 12.60 -0.77 -20.30
N GLU A 105 12.47 -2.04 -19.91
CA GLU A 105 11.27 -2.83 -20.17
C GLU A 105 10.07 -2.28 -19.37
N LEU A 106 10.28 -1.93 -18.10
CA LEU A 106 9.25 -1.30 -17.26
C LEU A 106 8.79 0.04 -17.83
N LYS A 107 9.71 0.89 -18.31
CA LYS A 107 9.37 2.15 -19.00
C LYS A 107 8.55 1.90 -20.26
N SER A 108 8.88 0.86 -21.02
CA SER A 108 8.15 0.50 -22.24
C SER A 108 6.71 0.08 -21.93
N ILE A 109 6.52 -0.76 -20.90
CA ILE A 109 5.18 -1.13 -20.41
C ILE A 109 4.43 0.10 -19.92
N PHE A 110 5.07 0.97 -19.12
CA PHE A 110 4.48 2.20 -18.63
C PHE A 110 4.02 3.13 -19.77
N ALA A 111 4.81 3.26 -20.84
CA ALA A 111 4.46 4.04 -22.02
C ALA A 111 3.25 3.46 -22.79
N ILE A 112 3.13 2.12 -22.85
CA ILE A 112 1.96 1.46 -23.45
C ILE A 112 0.69 1.76 -22.65
N LEU A 113 0.76 1.70 -21.32
CA LEU A 113 -0.38 1.90 -20.44
C LEU A 113 -0.84 3.36 -20.41
N THR A 114 0.10 4.32 -20.38
CA THR A 114 -0.20 5.77 -20.36
C THR A 114 -0.71 6.32 -21.69
N LYS A 115 -0.37 5.70 -22.83
CA LYS A 115 -0.93 6.07 -24.14
C LYS A 115 -2.46 5.95 -24.21
N LYS A 116 -3.08 5.20 -23.29
CA LYS A 116 -4.53 4.97 -23.26
C LYS A 116 -5.31 6.11 -22.60
N ASP A 117 -4.66 6.90 -21.74
CA ASP A 117 -5.28 8.06 -21.07
C ASP A 117 -5.27 9.34 -21.94
N ALA A 118 -4.57 9.29 -23.08
CA ALA A 118 -4.45 10.40 -24.02
C ALA A 118 -5.51 10.40 -25.14
N LYS A 119 -6.56 9.59 -25.00
CA LYS A 119 -7.62 9.45 -26.01
C LYS A 119 -9.01 9.59 -25.41
#